data_AF-A0A1I2NQ27-F1
#
_entry.id   AF-A0A1I2NQ27-F1
#
_cell.length_a   1.000
_cell.length_b   1.000
_cell.length_c   1.000
_cell.angle_alpha   90.00
_cell.angle_beta   90.00
_cell.angle_gamma   90.00
#
_symmetry.space_group_name_H-M   'P 1'
#
loop_
_entity.id
_entity.type
_entity.pdbx_description
1 polymer ?
#
loop_
_entity_poly.entity_id
_entity_poly.type
_entity_poly.pdbx_seq_one_letter_code
_entity_poly.pdbx_strand_id
1 'polypeptide(L)' 'MSGAELFIFFTFLIPIYGLLIFGYINPEESFLLGRRWMYKEKPELSEEAIYFYKKASLIGIVVITFIALLIIYRSF' A
#
# COMPACT_ATOMS: atom_id res chain seq x y z
N MET A 1 6.74 23.41 -2.09
CA MET A 1 5.29 23.12 -2.04
C MET A 1 4.61 24.14 -1.16
N SER A 2 3.42 24.60 -1.53
CA SER A 2 2.56 25.40 -0.64
C SER A 2 2.03 24.53 0.52
N GLY A 3 1.50 25.17 1.57
CA GLY A 3 0.92 24.45 2.71
C GLY A 3 -0.27 23.55 2.34
N ALA A 4 -1.09 23.97 1.37
CA ALA A 4 -2.22 23.17 0.89
C ALA A 4 -1.76 21.91 0.13
N GLU A 5 -0.70 22.01 -0.66
CA GLU A 5 -0.12 20.87 -1.38
C GLU A 5 0.47 19.84 -0.41
N LEU A 6 1.15 20.29 0.64
CA LEU A 6 1.68 19.40 1.69
C LEU A 6 0.56 18.68 2.43
N PHE A 7 -0.51 19.39 2.79
CA PHE A 7 -1.67 18.80 3.45
C PHE A 7 -2.27 17.68 2.60
N ILE A 8 -2.60 17.97 1.34
CA ILE A 8 -3.16 16.99 0.40
C ILE A 8 -2.20 15.79 0.25
N PHE A 9 -0.91 16.05 0.09
CA PHE A 9 0.10 15.00 -0.07
C PHE A 9 0.10 14.03 1.12
N PHE A 10 0.21 14.52 2.35
CA PHE A 10 0.23 13.66 3.53
C PHE A 10 -1.13 12.98 3.78
N THR A 11 -2.25 13.65 3.51
CA THR A 11 -3.60 13.07 3.63
C THR A 11 -3.76 11.82 2.77
N PHE A 12 -3.20 11.77 1.57
CA PHE A 12 -3.24 10.58 0.72
C PHE A 12 -2.10 9.60 0.99
N LEU A 13 -0.92 10.09 1.38
CA LEU A 13 0.25 9.24 1.64
C LEU A 13 0.01 8.31 2.83
N ILE A 14 -0.60 8.80 3.92
CA ILE A 14 -0.82 8.03 5.15
C ILE A 14 -1.70 6.78 4.90
N PRO A 15 -2.90 6.89 4.29
CA PRO A 15 -3.71 5.72 3.95
C PRO A 15 -2.98 4.72 3.04
N ILE A 16 -2.18 5.20 2.09
CA ILE A 16 -1.43 4.31 1.19
C ILE A 16 -0.40 3.50 1.99
N TYR A 17 0.37 4.11 2.89
CA TYR A 17 1.25 3.37 3.79
C TYR A 17 0.47 2.40 4.68
N GLY A 18 -0.68 2.82 5.21
CA GLY A 18 -1.56 1.96 5.99
C GLY A 18 -1.96 0.70 5.22
N LEU A 19 -2.38 0.84 3.96
CA LEU A 19 -2.74 -0.27 3.08
C LEU A 19 -1.56 -1.18 2.76
N LEU A 20 -0.37 -0.61 2.50
CA LEU A 20 0.83 -1.40 2.22
C LEU A 20 1.31 -2.17 3.46
N ILE A 21 1.32 -1.53 4.63
CA ILE A 21 1.66 -2.20 5.89
C ILE A 21 0.64 -3.29 6.21
N PHE A 22 -0.65 -3.00 6.03
CA PHE A 22 -1.71 -3.99 6.18
C PHE A 22 -1.54 -5.18 5.21
N GLY A 23 -1.17 -4.91 3.95
CA GLY A 23 -0.87 -5.97 2.97
C GLY A 23 0.34 -6.82 3.30
N TYR A 24 1.32 -6.28 4.02
CA TYR A 24 2.46 -7.06 4.49
C TYR A 24 2.13 -7.93 5.71
N ILE A 25 1.36 -7.39 6.67
CA ILE A 25 1.01 -8.08 7.92
C ILE A 25 -0.10 -9.11 7.70
N ASN A 26 -1.14 -8.74 6.95
CA ASN A 26 -2.31 -9.57 6.67
C ASN A 26 -2.58 -9.67 5.15
N PRO A 27 -1.73 -10.39 4.42
CA PRO A 27 -1.79 -10.48 2.95
C PRO A 27 -3.09 -11.12 2.43
N GLU A 28 -3.66 -12.08 3.15
CA GLU A 28 -4.91 -12.74 2.76
C GLU A 28 -6.10 -11.77 2.81
N GLU A 29 -6.26 -11.06 3.93
CA GLU A 29 -7.36 -10.10 4.06
C GLU A 29 -7.16 -8.89 3.15
N SER A 30 -5.90 -8.50 2.91
CA SER A 30 -5.55 -7.43 1.96
C SER A 30 -5.83 -7.82 0.51
N PHE A 31 -5.53 -9.07 0.10
CA PHE A 31 -5.90 -9.60 -1.22
C PHE A 31 -7.41 -9.49 -1.47
N LEU A 32 -8.19 -9.81 -0.44
CA LEU A 32 -9.65 -9.80 -0.51
C LEU A 32 -10.25 -8.39 -0.44
N LEU A 33 -9.48 -7.38 -0.06
CA LEU A 33 -9.96 -6.00 0.06
C LEU A 33 -10.49 -5.51 -1.30
N GLY A 34 -11.77 -5.17 -1.35
CA GLY A 34 -12.45 -4.77 -2.59
C GLY A 34 -12.77 -5.91 -3.56
N ARG A 35 -12.41 -7.17 -3.26
CA ARG A 35 -12.66 -8.35 -4.11
C ARG A 35 -13.59 -9.39 -3.50
N ARG A 36 -13.96 -9.26 -2.21
CA ARG A 36 -14.83 -10.25 -1.51
C ARG A 36 -16.12 -10.56 -2.27
N TRP A 37 -16.73 -9.56 -2.89
CA TRP A 37 -17.99 -9.69 -3.63
C TRP A 37 -17.87 -10.54 -4.92
N MET A 38 -16.64 -10.81 -5.39
CA MET A 38 -16.40 -11.58 -6.61
C MET A 38 -16.45 -13.10 -6.39
N TYR A 39 -16.40 -13.55 -5.13
CA TYR A 39 -16.29 -14.96 -4.78
C TYR A 39 -17.56 -15.44 -4.06
N LYS A 40 -18.02 -16.65 -4.40
CA LYS A 40 -19.17 -17.27 -3.71
C LYS A 40 -18.83 -17.69 -2.27
N GLU A 41 -17.57 -18.06 -2.04
CA GLU A 41 -17.01 -18.48 -0.76
C GLU A 41 -15.63 -17.84 -0.58
N LYS A 42 -15.08 -17.81 0.65
CA LYS A 42 -13.75 -17.23 0.91
C LYS A 42 -12.70 -18.05 0.16
N PRO A 43 -11.96 -17.47 -0.81
CA PRO A 43 -10.97 -18.23 -1.56
C PRO A 43 -9.75 -18.50 -0.69
N GLU A 44 -9.23 -19.73 -0.79
CA GLU A 44 -7.94 -20.11 -0.22
C GLU A 44 -6.82 -19.64 -1.15
N LEU A 45 -5.86 -18.89 -0.62
CA LEU A 45 -4.72 -18.39 -1.39
C LEU A 45 -3.57 -19.38 -1.33
N SER A 46 -2.87 -19.56 -2.45
CA SER A 46 -1.63 -20.33 -2.46
C SER A 46 -0.54 -19.60 -1.68
N GLU A 47 0.46 -20.35 -1.19
CA GLU A 47 1.60 -19.79 -0.48
C GLU A 47 2.38 -18.79 -1.35
N GLU A 48 2.49 -19.05 -2.65
CA GLU A 48 3.14 -18.15 -3.61
C GLU A 48 2.37 -16.85 -3.77
N ALA A 49 1.03 -16.90 -3.80
CA ALA A 49 0.20 -15.72 -3.86
C ALA A 49 0.37 -14.86 -2.60
N ILE A 50 0.36 -15.49 -1.42
CA ILE A 50 0.61 -14.81 -0.14
C ILE A 50 2.00 -14.17 -0.14
N TYR A 51 3.03 -14.92 -0.54
CA TYR A 51 4.40 -14.44 -0.59
C TYR A 51 4.58 -13.27 -1.56
N PHE A 52 3.95 -13.35 -2.74
CA PHE A 52 3.94 -12.26 -3.71
C PHE A 52 3.32 -10.99 -3.12
N TYR A 53 2.17 -11.09 -2.44
CA TYR A 53 1.52 -9.91 -1.84
C TYR A 53 2.37 -9.27 -0.74
N LYS A 54 3.03 -10.07 0.10
CA LYS A 54 3.98 -9.54 1.11
C LYS A 54 5.16 -8.83 0.43
N LYS A 55 5.76 -9.44 -0.59
CA LYS A 55 6.86 -8.82 -1.35
C LYS A 55 6.43 -7.54 -2.06
N ALA A 56 5.29 -7.56 -2.75
CA ALA A 56 4.76 -6.40 -3.45
C ALA A 56 4.48 -5.25 -2.47
N SER A 57 3.92 -5.56 -1.28
CA SER A 57 3.69 -4.57 -0.23
C SER A 57 5.01 -3.96 0.27
N LEU A 58 6.02 -4.78 0.54
CA LEU A 58 7.34 -4.30 0.97
C LEU A 58 8.03 -3.44 -0.10
N ILE A 59 8.02 -3.89 -1.35
CA ILE A 59 8.56 -3.13 -2.49
C ILE A 59 7.80 -1.81 -2.62
N GLY A 60 6.47 -1.84 -2.51
CA GLY A 60 5.62 -0.64 -2.52
C GLY A 60 6.01 0.37 -1.45
N ILE A 61 6.27 -0.09 -0.22
CA ILE A 61 6.76 0.76 0.88
C ILE A 61 8.08 1.42 0.51
N VAL A 62 9.05 0.66 0.00
CA VAL A 62 10.36 1.20 -0.39
C VAL A 62 10.23 2.24 -1.50
N VAL A 63 9.48 1.91 -2.57
CA VAL A 63 9.28 2.78 -3.72
C VAL A 63 8.57 4.07 -3.32
N ILE A 64 7.47 3.98 -2.56
CA ILE A 64 6.72 5.18 -2.16
C ILE A 64 7.49 6.06 -1.19
N THR A 65 8.32 5.45 -0.32
CA THR A 65 9.24 6.21 0.55
C THR A 65 10.26 6.97 -0.27
N PHE A 66 10.85 6.32 -1.27
CA PHE A 66 11.82 6.98 -2.15
C PHE A 66 11.19 8.13 -2.94
N ILE A 67 9.99 7.93 -3.50
CA ILE A 67 9.23 8.99 -4.19
C ILE A 67 8.91 10.14 -3.24
N ALA A 68 8.45 9.86 -2.01
CA ALA A 68 8.14 10.88 -1.03
C ALA A 68 9.37 11.72 -0.67
N LEU A 69 10.52 11.07 -0.45
CA LEU A 69 11.79 11.76 -0.19
C LEU A 69 12.22 12.65 -1.36
N LEU A 70 12.09 12.18 -2.60
CA LEU A 70 12.42 12.99 -3.79
C LEU A 70 11.51 14.22 -3.93
N ILE A 71 10.21 14.08 -3.68
CA ILE A 71 9.24 15.19 -3.72
C ILE A 71 9.58 16.21 -2.64
N ILE A 72 9.87 15.75 -1.43
CA ILE A 72 10.25 16.59 -0.31
C ILE A 72 11.56 17.32 -0.62
N TYR A 73 12.59 16.61 -1.09
CA TYR A 73 13.89 17.19 -1.46
C TYR A 73 13.77 18.27 -2.54
N ARG A 74 13.00 18.02 -3.60
CA ARG A 74 12.74 19.01 -4.67
C ARG A 74 11.99 20.25 -4.17
N SER A 75 11.28 20.13 -3.06
CA SER A 75 10.42 21.18 -2.52
C SER A 75 11.15 22.19 -1.63
N PHE A 76 12.40 21.90 -1.27
CA PHE A 76 13.34 22.79 -0.59
C PHE A 76 14.23 23.51 -1.63
#